data_AF-A0A9D5LQ07-F1
#
_entry.id   AF-A0A9D5LQ07-F1
#
_cell.length_a   1.000
_cell.length_b   1.000
_cell.length_c   1.000
_cell.angle_alpha   90.00
_cell.angle_beta   90.00
_cell.angle_gamma   90.00
#
_symmetry.space_group_name_H-M   'P 1'
#
loop_
_entity.id
_entity.type
_entity.pdbx_description
1 polymer ?
#
loop_
_entity_poly.entity_id
_entity_poly.type
_entity_poly.pdbx_seq_one_letter_code
_entity_poly.pdbx_strand_id
1 'polypeptide(L)'
;MKEAQLTPISIVRTLDNCYPGSRAVLDSITEELNPRLQAELLPGKYGDDLLRQIEINTAMSFYDDFHCKTNYIIPDEGLKLRSSEYYGALLEMFTEEEIDREGLYLRPRWQIGPLNKRTGLIYVTIVFEKSFSFLPPKEQKRLMKEYFMTAVRRIAVRKKDLNYNFPLLMEDFERVLDWWVAI
;
A
#
# COMPACT_ATOMS: atom_id res chain seq x y z
N MET A 1 -24.67 -14.78 -10.73
CA MET A 1 -23.57 -13.81 -10.46
C MET A 1 -22.26 -14.53 -10.74
N LYS A 2 -21.45 -14.08 -11.69
CA LYS A 2 -20.08 -14.60 -11.82
C LYS A 2 -19.32 -14.08 -10.60
N GLU A 3 -18.73 -14.97 -9.80
CA GLU A 3 -17.73 -14.56 -8.81
C GLU A 3 -16.66 -13.77 -9.55
N ALA A 4 -16.39 -12.54 -9.12
CA ALA A 4 -15.26 -11.78 -9.65
C ALA A 4 -14.00 -12.59 -9.34
N GLN A 5 -13.29 -12.99 -10.39
CA GLN A 5 -12.07 -13.76 -10.25
C GLN A 5 -11.03 -12.90 -9.54
N LEU A 6 -10.60 -13.33 -8.33
CA LEU A 6 -9.66 -12.58 -7.51
C LEU A 6 -8.28 -12.59 -8.15
N THR A 7 -7.72 -11.43 -8.47
CA THR A 7 -6.32 -11.31 -8.91
C THR A 7 -5.36 -11.55 -7.75
N PRO A 8 -4.23 -12.26 -7.93
CA PRO A 8 -3.24 -12.53 -6.89
C PRO A 8 -2.70 -11.29 -6.18
N ILE A 9 -2.67 -10.13 -6.86
CA ILE A 9 -2.40 -8.83 -6.27
C ILE A 9 -3.49 -7.86 -6.70
N SER A 10 -4.05 -7.13 -5.75
CA SER A 10 -4.94 -6.00 -6.01
C SER A 10 -4.45 -4.77 -5.25
N ILE A 11 -4.53 -3.60 -5.86
CA ILE A 11 -4.12 -2.35 -5.23
C ILE A 11 -5.36 -1.47 -5.10
N VAL A 12 -5.76 -1.15 -3.88
CA VAL A 12 -6.95 -0.36 -3.62
C VAL A 12 -6.61 0.90 -2.83
N ARG A 13 -7.44 1.92 -2.97
CA ARG A 13 -7.34 3.13 -2.15
C ARG A 13 -8.21 2.95 -0.92
N THR A 14 -7.67 3.21 0.26
CA THR A 14 -8.43 3.05 1.51
C THR A 14 -9.56 4.08 1.63
N LEU A 15 -9.28 5.32 1.17
CA LEU A 15 -10.22 6.43 1.11
C LEU A 15 -10.01 7.13 -0.23
N ASP A 16 -11.06 7.78 -0.76
CA ASP A 16 -10.96 8.61 -1.96
C ASP A 16 -10.32 10.00 -1.69
N ASN A 17 -9.71 10.16 -0.52
CA ASN A 17 -9.08 11.40 -0.11
C ASN A 17 -7.57 11.32 -0.31
N CYS A 18 -7.01 12.31 -1.01
CA CYS A 18 -5.59 12.54 -1.16
C CYS A 18 -5.34 14.02 -1.42
N TYR A 19 -4.11 14.48 -1.21
CA TYR A 19 -3.71 15.79 -1.73
C TYR A 19 -3.77 15.83 -3.27
N PRO A 20 -4.09 16.99 -3.89
CA PRO A 20 -4.30 17.09 -5.34
C PRO A 20 -3.15 16.55 -6.20
N GLY A 21 -1.90 16.72 -5.74
CA GLY A 21 -0.70 16.27 -6.47
C GLY A 21 -0.61 14.75 -6.67
N SER A 22 -1.36 13.95 -5.90
CA SER A 22 -1.39 12.49 -6.06
C SER A 22 -2.61 11.97 -6.81
N ARG A 23 -3.64 12.80 -7.07
CA ARG A 23 -4.93 12.35 -7.62
C ARG A 23 -4.75 11.56 -8.92
N ALA A 24 -4.04 12.13 -9.90
CA ALA A 24 -3.81 11.49 -11.20
C ALA A 24 -3.05 10.16 -11.10
N VAL A 25 -2.07 10.07 -10.19
CA VAL A 25 -1.32 8.82 -9.96
C VAL A 25 -2.25 7.76 -9.38
N LEU A 26 -3.07 8.12 -8.41
CA LEU A 26 -4.02 7.19 -7.82
C LEU A 26 -5.08 6.76 -8.85
N ASP A 27 -5.57 7.69 -9.69
CA ASP A 27 -6.50 7.42 -10.81
C ASP A 27 -5.94 6.39 -11.76
N SER A 28 -4.67 6.53 -12.14
CA SER A 28 -3.97 5.52 -12.95
C SER A 28 -3.89 4.14 -12.30
N ILE A 29 -3.92 4.01 -10.96
CA ILE A 29 -3.96 2.69 -10.31
C ILE A 29 -5.26 1.96 -10.65
N THR A 30 -6.38 2.67 -10.56
CA THR A 30 -7.71 2.10 -10.80
C THR A 30 -7.97 1.89 -12.29
N GLU A 31 -7.57 2.86 -13.11
CA GLU A 31 -7.90 2.91 -14.54
C GLU A 31 -6.93 2.11 -15.42
N GLU A 32 -5.67 1.96 -14.99
CA GLU A 32 -4.61 1.37 -15.82
C GLU A 32 -3.97 0.14 -15.14
N LEU A 33 -3.45 0.31 -13.93
CA LEU A 33 -2.65 -0.72 -13.27
C LEU A 33 -3.48 -1.94 -12.86
N ASN A 34 -4.60 -1.75 -12.15
CA ASN A 34 -5.44 -2.85 -11.70
C ASN A 34 -6.02 -3.70 -12.85
N PRO A 35 -6.54 -3.11 -13.95
CA PRO A 35 -6.94 -3.88 -15.13
C PRO A 35 -5.78 -4.71 -15.70
N ARG A 36 -4.56 -4.15 -15.73
CA ARG A 36 -3.38 -4.87 -16.22
C ARG A 36 -2.98 -6.02 -15.29
N LEU A 37 -3.03 -5.81 -13.98
CA LEU A 37 -2.81 -6.86 -12.98
C LEU A 37 -3.84 -7.99 -13.15
N GLN A 38 -5.11 -7.66 -13.35
CA GLN A 38 -6.18 -8.63 -13.62
C GLN A 38 -5.93 -9.44 -14.89
N ALA A 39 -5.40 -8.83 -15.94
CA ALA A 39 -5.12 -9.50 -17.20
C ALA A 39 -3.87 -10.40 -17.14
N GLU A 40 -2.83 -10.00 -16.40
CA GLU A 40 -1.52 -10.68 -16.43
C GLU A 40 -1.26 -11.61 -15.23
N LEU A 41 -1.79 -11.29 -14.05
CA LEU A 41 -1.61 -12.12 -12.85
C LEU A 41 -2.77 -13.09 -12.72
N LEU A 42 -2.63 -14.27 -13.32
CA LEU A 42 -3.70 -15.27 -13.34
C LEU A 42 -3.75 -16.08 -12.03
N PRO A 43 -4.94 -16.28 -11.45
CA PRO A 43 -5.11 -17.17 -10.30
C PRO A 43 -4.67 -18.60 -10.62
N GLY A 44 -4.06 -19.27 -9.64
CA GLY A 44 -3.54 -20.63 -9.79
C GLY A 44 -2.18 -20.74 -10.50
N LYS A 45 -1.69 -19.67 -11.15
CA LYS A 45 -0.33 -19.66 -11.75
C LYS A 45 0.77 -19.77 -10.69
N TYR A 46 0.51 -19.30 -9.48
CA TYR A 46 1.52 -19.08 -8.46
C TYR A 46 1.48 -20.09 -7.31
N GLY A 47 0.60 -21.10 -7.30
CA GLY A 47 0.54 -22.11 -6.23
C GLY A 47 -0.82 -22.22 -5.56
N ASP A 48 -0.85 -22.82 -4.36
CA ASP A 48 -2.07 -23.32 -3.70
C ASP A 48 -3.10 -22.24 -3.33
N ASP A 49 -4.36 -22.68 -3.23
CA ASP A 49 -5.56 -21.90 -2.88
C ASP A 49 -5.54 -21.24 -1.49
N LEU A 50 -4.55 -21.53 -0.64
CA LEU A 50 -4.49 -20.98 0.72
C LEU A 50 -4.15 -19.48 0.70
N LEU A 51 -3.34 -19.02 -0.25
CA LEU A 51 -3.14 -17.59 -0.52
C LEU A 51 -3.73 -17.28 -1.89
N ARG A 52 -4.86 -16.58 -1.88
CA ARG A 52 -5.60 -16.21 -3.09
C ARG A 52 -5.25 -14.82 -3.59
N GLN A 53 -5.04 -13.88 -2.66
CA GLN A 53 -4.77 -12.49 -3.02
C GLN A 53 -4.02 -11.75 -1.91
N ILE A 54 -3.11 -10.89 -2.34
CA ILE A 54 -2.50 -9.83 -1.55
C ILE A 54 -3.21 -8.53 -1.94
N GLU A 55 -3.94 -7.93 -1.00
CA GLU A 55 -4.59 -6.64 -1.19
C GLU A 55 -3.70 -5.55 -0.60
N ILE A 56 -3.27 -4.60 -1.44
CA ILE A 56 -2.40 -3.48 -1.07
C ILE A 56 -3.24 -2.22 -1.02
N ASN A 57 -3.46 -1.72 0.19
CA ASN A 57 -4.17 -0.48 0.48
C ASN A 57 -3.21 0.70 0.46
N THR A 58 -3.49 1.72 -0.34
CA THR A 58 -2.76 2.98 -0.34
C THR A 58 -3.44 3.98 0.59
N ALA A 59 -2.83 4.22 1.75
CA ALA A 59 -3.30 5.17 2.74
C ALA A 59 -2.58 6.52 2.56
N MET A 60 -3.27 7.46 1.93
CA MET A 60 -2.70 8.76 1.59
C MET A 60 -2.94 9.79 2.69
N SER A 61 -1.98 10.68 2.91
CA SER A 61 -2.26 11.93 3.62
C SER A 61 -3.22 12.78 2.79
N PHE A 62 -4.11 13.51 3.46
CA PHE A 62 -5.14 14.31 2.80
C PHE A 62 -5.63 15.45 3.69
N TYR A 63 -6.30 16.40 3.06
CA TYR A 63 -7.13 17.40 3.72
C TYR A 63 -8.38 17.56 2.86
N ASP A 64 -9.56 17.32 3.44
CA ASP A 64 -10.83 17.41 2.72
C ASP A 64 -11.50 18.79 2.84
N ASP A 65 -10.77 19.81 3.33
CA ASP A 65 -11.19 21.21 3.55
C ASP A 65 -12.41 21.43 4.48
N PHE A 66 -13.14 20.38 4.85
CA PHE A 66 -14.44 20.48 5.52
C PHE A 66 -14.49 19.78 6.88
N HIS A 67 -13.85 18.62 7.05
CA HIS A 67 -14.07 17.77 8.23
C HIS A 67 -12.83 17.02 8.74
N CYS A 68 -11.82 16.78 7.91
CA CYS A 68 -10.69 15.94 8.30
C CYS A 68 -9.38 16.34 7.60
N LYS A 69 -8.35 16.56 8.43
CA LYS A 69 -6.96 16.72 8.03
C LYS A 69 -6.17 15.55 8.59
N THR A 70 -5.51 14.80 7.72
CA THR A 70 -4.67 13.66 8.09
C THR A 70 -3.34 13.76 7.38
N ASN A 71 -2.29 14.05 8.14
CA ASN A 71 -0.91 14.14 7.67
C ASN A 71 -0.08 13.06 8.34
N TYR A 72 0.29 12.04 7.58
CA TYR A 72 1.06 10.94 8.10
C TYR A 72 2.53 11.31 8.31
N ILE A 73 3.06 10.90 9.46
CA ILE A 73 4.48 10.91 9.79
C ILE A 73 4.95 9.46 9.82
N ILE A 74 5.99 9.14 9.04
CA ILE A 74 6.56 7.79 9.01
C ILE A 74 7.74 7.73 9.99
N PRO A 75 7.67 6.90 11.05
CA PRO A 75 8.81 6.72 11.94
C PRO A 75 9.89 5.88 11.27
N ASP A 76 11.11 5.96 11.80
CA ASP A 76 12.15 4.98 11.50
C ASP A 76 11.66 3.57 11.90
N GLU A 77 11.72 2.61 10.97
CA GLU A 77 11.33 1.22 11.21
C GLU A 77 12.17 0.54 12.30
N GLY A 78 13.39 1.00 12.54
CA GLY A 78 14.28 0.51 13.60
C GLY A 78 13.74 0.72 15.01
N LEU A 79 12.87 1.71 15.20
CA LEU A 79 12.27 2.04 16.51
C LEU A 79 11.24 1.01 16.98
N LYS A 80 10.66 0.22 16.06
CA LYS A 80 9.68 -0.86 16.35
C LYS A 80 8.56 -0.44 17.31
N LEU A 81 8.08 0.81 17.17
CA LEU A 81 7.03 1.38 18.02
C LEU A 81 5.72 0.60 17.90
N ARG A 82 5.04 0.39 19.03
CA ARG A 82 3.66 -0.10 19.10
C ARG A 82 2.69 1.06 18.86
N SER A 83 1.46 0.74 18.44
CA SER A 83 0.43 1.75 18.15
C SER A 83 0.12 2.66 19.33
N SER A 84 0.20 2.16 20.57
CA SER A 84 0.03 2.95 21.79
C SER A 84 1.13 3.97 22.03
N GLU A 85 2.29 3.82 21.40
CA GLU A 85 3.47 4.68 21.58
C GLU A 85 3.52 5.81 20.54
N TYR A 86 2.65 5.78 19.52
CA TYR A 86 2.71 6.71 18.39
C TYR A 86 2.44 8.17 18.78
N TYR A 87 1.45 8.42 19.65
CA TYR A 87 1.16 9.79 20.09
C TYR A 87 2.27 10.36 20.96
N GLY A 88 2.81 9.55 21.89
CA GLY A 88 3.97 9.94 22.69
C GLY A 88 5.18 10.29 21.82
N ALA A 89 5.48 9.47 20.81
CA ALA A 89 6.55 9.76 19.87
C ALA A 89 6.30 11.03 19.02
N LEU A 90 5.05 11.34 18.69
CA LEU A 90 4.73 12.61 18.02
C LEU A 90 5.04 13.83 18.92
N LEU A 91 4.72 13.74 20.21
CA LEU A 91 4.95 14.81 21.18
C LEU A 91 6.46 15.09 21.42
N GLU A 92 7.35 14.17 21.06
CA GLU A 92 8.80 14.43 21.07
C GLU A 92 9.25 15.33 19.92
N MET A 93 8.43 15.48 18.86
CA MET A 93 8.76 16.21 17.63
C MET A 93 7.91 17.47 17.43
N PHE A 94 6.69 17.48 17.95
CA PHE A 94 5.67 18.52 17.71
C PHE A 94 4.92 18.84 19.00
N THR A 95 4.36 20.05 19.11
CA THR A 95 3.45 20.37 20.21
C THR A 95 2.07 19.73 19.99
N GLU A 96 1.29 19.59 21.07
CA GLU A 96 -0.09 19.11 20.98
C GLU A 96 -0.94 19.98 20.05
N GLU A 97 -0.79 21.31 20.12
CA GLU A 97 -1.50 22.24 19.24
C GLU A 97 -1.09 22.08 17.77
N GLU A 98 0.18 21.77 17.48
CA GLU A 98 0.64 21.49 16.13
C GLU A 98 0.07 20.16 15.61
N ILE A 99 0.05 19.12 16.44
CA ILE A 99 -0.51 17.82 16.11
C ILE A 99 -1.99 17.96 15.74
N ASP A 100 -2.76 18.67 16.56
CA ASP A 100 -4.20 18.86 16.33
C ASP A 100 -4.48 19.75 15.12
N ARG A 101 -3.80 20.91 15.03
CA ARG A 101 -4.02 21.87 13.93
C ARG A 101 -3.58 21.31 12.58
N GLU A 102 -2.49 20.56 12.54
CA GLU A 102 -1.97 19.97 11.31
C GLU A 102 -2.53 18.57 11.04
N GLY A 103 -3.25 17.97 12.00
CA GLY A 103 -3.79 16.62 11.89
C GLY A 103 -2.69 15.59 11.72
N LEU A 104 -1.67 15.60 12.58
CA LEU A 104 -0.50 14.73 12.46
C LEU A 104 -0.76 13.33 13.01
N TYR A 105 -0.43 12.30 12.24
CA TYR A 105 -0.59 10.91 12.64
C TYR A 105 0.66 10.10 12.34
N LEU A 106 1.31 9.58 13.37
CA LEU A 106 2.44 8.68 13.18
C LEU A 106 1.94 7.29 12.81
N ARG A 107 2.44 6.74 11.71
CA ARG A 107 2.09 5.41 11.19
C ARG A 107 3.31 4.77 10.53
N PRO A 108 3.55 3.46 10.72
CA PRO A 108 4.62 2.78 10.01
C PRO A 108 4.30 2.73 8.51
N ARG A 109 5.33 2.80 7.66
CA ARG A 109 5.18 2.73 6.20
C ARG A 109 4.40 1.50 5.75
N TRP A 110 4.67 0.33 6.35
CA TRP A 110 4.02 -0.94 6.03
C TRP A 110 3.29 -1.52 7.23
N GLN A 111 2.00 -1.80 7.07
CA GLN A 111 1.19 -2.56 8.02
C GLN A 111 0.71 -3.83 7.31
N ILE A 112 1.38 -4.95 7.57
CA ILE A 112 1.07 -6.25 6.93
C ILE A 112 0.28 -7.11 7.92
N GLY A 113 -0.98 -7.40 7.58
CA GLY A 113 -1.86 -8.26 8.36
C GLY A 113 -1.53 -9.76 8.24
N PRO A 114 -2.18 -10.60 9.07
CA PRO A 114 -2.04 -12.05 8.98
C PRO A 114 -2.74 -12.59 7.72
N LEU A 115 -2.35 -13.81 7.30
CA LEU A 115 -3.10 -14.57 6.30
C LEU A 115 -4.44 -15.02 6.90
N ASN A 116 -5.53 -14.55 6.30
CA ASN A 116 -6.85 -15.05 6.62
C ASN A 116 -7.05 -16.41 5.95
N LYS A 117 -6.93 -17.50 6.72
CA LYS A 117 -7.05 -18.88 6.20
C LYS A 117 -8.41 -19.20 5.58
N ARG A 118 -9.47 -18.47 5.95
CA ARG A 118 -10.82 -18.68 5.41
C ARG A 118 -10.98 -18.06 4.03
N THR A 119 -10.45 -16.86 3.84
CA THR A 119 -10.62 -16.11 2.58
C THR A 119 -9.40 -16.22 1.65
N GLY A 120 -8.26 -16.63 2.18
CA GLY A 120 -6.97 -16.64 1.48
C GLY A 120 -6.39 -15.25 1.25
N LEU A 121 -6.78 -14.25 2.06
CA LEU A 121 -6.37 -12.86 1.86
C LEU A 121 -5.27 -12.44 2.84
N ILE A 122 -4.32 -11.65 2.34
CA ILE A 122 -3.41 -10.84 3.16
C ILE A 122 -3.66 -9.37 2.82
N TYR A 123 -4.04 -8.59 3.82
CA TYR A 123 -4.15 -7.13 3.70
C TYR A 123 -2.82 -6.47 4.05
N VAL A 124 -2.38 -5.54 3.22
CA VAL A 124 -1.25 -4.65 3.47
C VAL A 124 -1.74 -3.23 3.36
N THR A 125 -1.44 -2.39 4.35
CA THR A 125 -1.57 -0.94 4.18
C THR A 125 -0.19 -0.33 4.00
N ILE A 126 -0.05 0.49 2.96
CA ILE A 126 1.13 1.31 2.70
C ILE A 126 0.73 2.76 2.90
N VAL A 127 1.42 3.43 3.82
CA VAL A 127 1.09 4.79 4.23
C VAL A 127 1.96 5.80 3.49
N PHE A 128 1.39 6.91 3.01
CA PHE A 128 2.09 7.96 2.26
C PHE A 128 1.93 9.32 2.93
N GLU A 129 3.04 9.98 3.22
CA GLU A 129 3.10 11.31 3.82
C GLU A 129 2.59 12.39 2.87
N LYS A 130 2.27 13.56 3.41
CA LYS A 130 1.96 14.75 2.60
C LYS A 130 3.05 15.08 1.58
N SER A 131 4.32 14.95 1.97
CA SER A 131 5.47 15.25 1.11
C SER A 131 5.51 14.40 -0.16
N PHE A 132 4.98 13.18 -0.12
CA PHE A 132 4.85 12.33 -1.30
C PHE A 132 4.01 13.00 -2.40
N SER A 133 2.96 13.73 -2.02
CA SER A 133 2.09 14.41 -2.99
C SER A 133 2.75 15.60 -3.70
N PHE A 134 3.92 16.05 -3.23
CA PHE A 134 4.70 17.11 -3.87
C PHE A 134 5.66 16.58 -4.93
N LEU A 135 5.83 15.26 -5.01
CA LEU A 135 6.69 14.64 -6.01
C LEU A 135 6.01 14.67 -7.39
N PRO A 136 6.79 14.76 -8.49
CA PRO A 136 6.25 14.59 -9.83
C PRO A 136 5.56 13.22 -9.99
N PRO A 137 4.50 13.09 -10.81
CA PRO A 137 3.75 11.85 -10.97
C PRO A 137 4.62 10.62 -11.26
N LYS A 138 5.62 10.77 -12.15
CA LYS A 138 6.56 9.68 -12.47
C LYS A 138 7.36 9.19 -11.25
N GLU A 139 7.77 10.12 -10.39
CA GLU A 139 8.52 9.80 -9.18
C GLU A 139 7.64 9.18 -8.10
N GLN A 140 6.39 9.63 -7.99
CA GLN A 140 5.37 8.98 -7.16
C GLN A 140 5.18 7.51 -7.60
N LYS A 141 4.97 7.26 -8.90
CA LYS A 141 4.86 5.90 -9.44
C LYS A 141 6.09 5.05 -9.14
N ARG A 142 7.30 5.62 -9.32
CA ARG A 142 8.57 4.93 -9.04
C ARG A 142 8.69 4.50 -7.57
N LEU A 143 8.38 5.39 -6.63
CA LEU A 143 8.38 5.07 -5.19
C LEU A 143 7.28 4.07 -4.83
N MET A 144 6.09 4.21 -5.41
CA MET A 144 5.01 3.23 -5.22
C MET A 144 5.43 1.84 -5.69
N LYS A 145 6.05 1.72 -6.87
CA LYS A 145 6.63 0.45 -7.35
C LYS A 145 7.56 -0.14 -6.29
N GLU A 146 8.49 0.65 -5.77
CA GLU A 146 9.45 0.19 -4.76
C GLU A 146 8.75 -0.29 -3.48
N TYR A 147 7.74 0.43 -3.00
CA TYR A 147 7.00 0.09 -1.79
C TYR A 147 6.09 -1.13 -1.97
N PHE A 148 5.45 -1.27 -3.13
CA PHE A 148 4.64 -2.45 -3.50
C PHE A 148 5.52 -3.70 -3.57
N MET A 149 6.65 -3.63 -4.27
CA MET A 149 7.60 -4.74 -4.34
C MET A 149 8.15 -5.10 -2.97
N THR A 150 8.46 -4.11 -2.14
CA THR A 150 8.92 -4.33 -0.76
C THR A 150 7.85 -5.03 0.08
N ALA A 151 6.58 -4.65 -0.04
CA ALA A 151 5.47 -5.31 0.66
C ALA A 151 5.35 -6.79 0.27
N VAL A 152 5.34 -7.09 -1.04
CA VAL A 152 5.24 -8.47 -1.54
C VAL A 152 6.45 -9.30 -1.12
N ARG A 153 7.67 -8.74 -1.19
CA ARG A 153 8.89 -9.40 -0.72
C ARG A 153 8.83 -9.74 0.77
N ARG A 154 8.34 -8.81 1.61
CA ARG A 154 8.17 -9.06 3.05
C ARG A 154 7.15 -10.18 3.31
N ILE A 155 6.08 -10.26 2.53
CA ILE A 155 5.12 -11.37 2.60
C ILE A 155 5.79 -12.68 2.21
N ALA A 156 6.50 -12.72 1.08
CA ALA A 156 7.20 -13.91 0.61
C ALA A 156 8.14 -14.49 1.67
N VAL A 157 8.92 -13.63 2.35
CA VAL A 157 9.80 -14.05 3.45
C VAL A 157 9.01 -14.60 4.64
N ARG A 158 7.91 -13.95 5.03
CA ARG A 158 7.06 -14.37 6.15
C ARG A 158 6.23 -15.62 5.86
N LYS A 159 6.03 -15.94 4.59
CA LYS A 159 5.16 -17.02 4.09
C LYS A 159 5.92 -18.03 3.23
N LYS A 160 7.22 -18.16 3.46
CA LYS A 160 8.10 -19.12 2.77
C LYS A 160 7.70 -20.59 2.92
N ASP A 161 6.85 -20.89 3.90
CA ASP A 161 6.28 -22.20 4.18
C ASP A 161 5.06 -22.52 3.31
N LEU A 162 4.48 -21.52 2.65
CA LEU A 162 3.40 -21.76 1.67
C LEU A 162 3.97 -22.38 0.41
N ASN A 163 3.23 -23.34 -0.15
CA ASN A 163 3.45 -23.83 -1.50
C ASN A 163 2.97 -22.78 -2.52
N TYR A 164 3.74 -21.68 -2.61
CA TYR A 164 3.44 -20.52 -3.42
C TYR A 164 4.72 -20.00 -4.06
N ASN A 165 4.75 -19.92 -5.38
CA ASN A 165 5.85 -19.43 -6.21
C ASN A 165 5.92 -17.89 -6.17
N PHE A 166 6.33 -17.37 -5.01
CA PHE A 166 6.60 -15.95 -4.83
C PHE A 166 7.63 -15.37 -5.82
N PRO A 167 8.72 -16.08 -6.19
CA PRO A 167 9.64 -15.58 -7.22
C PRO A 167 8.94 -15.24 -8.54
N LEU A 168 8.11 -16.16 -9.06
CA LEU A 168 7.36 -15.93 -10.29
C LEU A 168 6.32 -14.81 -10.14
N LEU A 169 5.62 -14.74 -9.00
CA LEU A 169 4.68 -13.65 -8.73
C LEU A 169 5.39 -12.30 -8.75
N MET A 170 6.54 -12.20 -8.08
CA MET A 170 7.30 -10.95 -8.01
C MET A 170 7.85 -10.54 -9.39
N GLU A 171 8.32 -11.48 -10.20
CA GLU A 171 8.79 -11.20 -11.57
C GLU A 171 7.67 -10.65 -12.46
N ASP A 172 6.51 -11.32 -12.48
CA ASP A 172 5.36 -10.86 -13.26
C ASP A 172 4.84 -9.52 -12.74
N PHE A 173 4.76 -9.36 -11.42
CA PHE A 173 4.29 -8.12 -10.81
C PHE A 173 5.23 -6.96 -11.11
N GLU A 174 6.54 -7.17 -11.01
CA GLU A 174 7.54 -6.16 -11.35
C GLU A 174 7.41 -5.73 -12.81
N ARG A 175 7.24 -6.67 -13.75
CA ARG A 175 7.00 -6.35 -15.16
C ARG A 175 5.80 -5.44 -15.36
N VAL A 176 4.69 -5.73 -14.69
CA VAL A 176 3.47 -4.90 -14.76
C VAL A 176 3.69 -3.52 -14.16
N LEU A 177 4.42 -3.43 -13.03
CA LEU A 177 4.77 -2.15 -12.42
C LEU A 177 5.73 -1.32 -13.27
N ASP A 178 6.71 -1.94 -13.93
CA ASP A 178 7.62 -1.25 -14.85
C ASP A 178 6.89 -0.62 -16.03
N TRP A 179 5.93 -1.34 -16.59
CA TRP A 179 5.04 -0.78 -17.59
C TRP A 179 4.25 0.43 -17.06
N TRP A 180 3.64 0.31 -15.87
CA TRP A 180 2.84 1.39 -15.29
C TRP A 180 3.66 2.65 -14.96
N VAL A 181 4.92 2.49 -14.53
CA VAL A 181 5.84 3.60 -14.28
C VAL A 181 6.28 4.28 -15.59
N ALA A 182 6.29 3.56 -16.71
CA ALA A 182 6.74 4.06 -18.00
C ALA A 182 5.67 4.88 -18.76
N ILE A 183 4.38 4.70 -18.43
CA ILE A 183 3.26 5.46 -18.97
C ILE A 183 2.92 6.68 -18.11
#